data_AF-A0A4R8DMW3-F1
#
_entry.id   AF-A0A4R8DMW3-F1
#
_cell.length_a   1.000
_cell.length_b   1.000
_cell.length_c   1.000
_cell.angle_alpha   90.00
_cell.angle_beta   90.00
_cell.angle_gamma   90.00
#
_symmetry.space_group_name_H-M   'P 1'
#
loop_
_entity.id
_entity.type
_entity.pdbx_description
1 polymer ?
#
loop_
_entity_poly.entity_id
_entity_poly.type
_entity_poly.pdbx_seq_one_letter_code
_entity_poly.pdbx_strand_id
1 'polypeptide(L)'
;MRYVAVLAALVLGASFWAGCRSTKKIQQVINKKDTTALVIVHKDQAPDSLAHLYSVLTGMFGHHIDYTTFSAKVRVDYSNEQGHQPDFTAFIHMKKDSIIWIDISGPLGIGGFRVLITKDTLRYYDKLANTYTVRPLSYLQDVAELPLDLPKLQDLIVGNLVFFDSTRITSYRQGAASIYLLSAGDQYKNLVTLANGDYRIMHSKLDDVDPTRNRTADLTYDDYVSQGGILFPTTRSINLSEKSRVDIELNFKQFEFNLPLTYPFNVPKKYRRIK
;
A
#
# COMPACT_ATOMS: atom_id res chain seq x y z
N MET A 1 -13.79 14.18 17.64
CA MET A 1 -13.82 12.93 16.84
C MET A 1 -15.20 12.74 16.17
N ARG A 2 -15.68 13.72 15.38
CA ARG A 2 -17.04 13.74 14.79
C ARG A 2 -17.09 14.09 13.29
N TYR A 3 -15.99 13.95 12.55
CA TYR A 3 -15.94 14.29 11.12
C TYR A 3 -15.33 13.20 10.20
N VAL A 4 -15.09 12.00 10.72
CA VAL A 4 -14.77 10.80 9.92
C VAL A 4 -16.00 9.86 9.81
N ALA A 5 -17.12 10.22 10.45
CA ALA A 5 -18.34 9.42 10.52
C ALA A 5 -19.60 10.21 10.08
N VAL A 6 -19.60 10.80 8.87
CA VAL A 6 -20.75 11.62 8.38
C VAL A 6 -21.46 10.99 7.17
N LEU A 7 -21.33 9.69 6.89
CA LEU A 7 -22.02 9.10 5.73
C LEU A 7 -22.71 7.75 5.91
N ALA A 8 -23.06 7.34 7.13
CA ALA A 8 -24.00 6.23 7.31
C ALA A 8 -24.61 6.21 8.71
N ALA A 9 -25.70 6.95 8.91
CA ALA A 9 -26.63 6.71 9.99
C ALA A 9 -28.02 6.59 9.36
N LEU A 10 -28.58 5.37 9.36
CA LEU A 10 -30.00 5.00 9.47
C LEU A 10 -30.23 3.63 8.81
N VAL A 11 -30.49 2.59 9.61
CA VAL A 11 -31.77 1.84 9.69
C VAL A 11 -31.57 0.53 10.48
N LEU A 12 -32.49 0.35 11.41
CA LEU A 12 -32.76 -0.73 12.36
C LEU A 12 -32.93 -2.13 11.75
N GLY A 13 -32.76 -3.15 12.61
CA GLY A 13 -33.82 -4.17 12.74
C GLY A 13 -33.41 -5.64 12.70
N ALA A 14 -33.15 -6.19 13.89
CA ALA A 14 -33.66 -7.46 14.41
C ALA A 14 -33.36 -8.82 13.72
N SER A 15 -32.90 -9.74 14.58
CA SER A 15 -33.08 -11.20 14.56
C SER A 15 -32.20 -12.00 13.58
N PHE A 16 -31.40 -12.93 14.09
CA PHE A 16 -31.71 -14.36 13.98
C PHE A 16 -30.73 -15.20 14.82
N TRP A 17 -31.32 -16.16 15.53
CA TRP A 17 -30.66 -17.31 16.14
C TRP A 17 -29.90 -18.15 15.10
N ALA A 18 -28.79 -18.77 15.50
CA ALA A 18 -28.67 -20.24 15.54
C ALA A 18 -27.23 -20.68 15.86
N GLY A 19 -27.12 -21.68 16.74
CA GLY A 19 -26.40 -22.90 16.37
C GLY A 19 -25.00 -23.11 16.93
N CYS A 20 -24.91 -23.44 18.23
CA CYS A 20 -23.84 -24.29 18.76
C CYS A 20 -23.77 -25.62 17.99
N ARG A 21 -22.58 -25.98 17.48
CA ARG A 21 -22.17 -27.39 17.40
C ARG A 21 -20.70 -27.54 17.80
N SER A 22 -20.53 -28.36 18.84
CA SER A 22 -19.28 -28.87 19.40
C SER A 22 -18.52 -29.74 18.38
N THR A 23 -17.22 -29.48 18.21
CA THR A 23 -16.28 -30.36 17.50
C THR A 23 -15.39 -31.10 18.49
N LYS A 24 -15.33 -32.42 18.30
CA LYS A 24 -14.67 -33.42 19.14
C LYS A 24 -13.14 -33.28 19.12
N LYS A 25 -12.54 -33.52 20.29
CA LYS A 25 -11.09 -33.62 20.52
C LYS A 25 -10.46 -34.73 19.66
N ILE A 26 -9.38 -34.41 18.97
CA ILE A 26 -8.48 -35.36 18.32
C ILE A 26 -7.29 -35.58 19.25
N GLN A 27 -7.05 -36.85 19.61
CA GLN A 27 -5.90 -37.28 20.42
C GLN A 27 -4.61 -37.13 19.60
N GLN A 28 -3.65 -36.37 20.13
CA GLN A 28 -2.28 -36.33 19.63
C GLN A 28 -1.50 -37.52 20.20
N VAL A 29 -1.09 -38.44 19.33
CA VAL A 29 -0.01 -39.39 19.62
C VAL A 29 1.31 -38.66 19.34
N ILE A 30 2.06 -38.40 20.40
CA ILE A 30 3.39 -37.79 20.37
C ILE A 30 4.37 -38.84 19.83
N ASN A 31 4.89 -38.63 18.62
CA ASN A 31 6.09 -39.32 18.16
C ASN A 31 7.27 -38.34 18.25
N LYS A 32 8.14 -38.60 19.23
CA LYS A 32 9.38 -37.87 19.46
C LYS A 32 10.38 -38.26 18.37
N LYS A 33 10.71 -37.35 17.45
CA LYS A 33 11.83 -37.54 16.51
C LYS A 33 12.95 -36.59 16.91
N ASP A 34 13.89 -37.14 17.66
CA ASP A 34 15.16 -36.53 17.97
C ASP A 34 16.10 -36.82 16.80
N THR A 35 16.46 -35.79 16.05
CA THR A 35 17.61 -35.81 15.14
C THR A 35 18.12 -34.38 15.03
N THR A 36 18.98 -34.01 15.97
CA THR A 36 19.90 -32.88 15.85
C THR A 36 20.88 -33.18 14.71
N ALA A 37 20.46 -32.90 13.48
CA ALA A 37 21.41 -32.74 12.39
C ALA A 37 22.14 -31.41 12.64
N LEU A 38 23.42 -31.49 13.02
CA LEU A 38 24.33 -30.35 13.02
C LEU A 38 24.33 -29.77 11.61
N VAL A 39 23.69 -28.61 11.44
CA VAL A 39 23.82 -27.81 10.23
C VAL A 39 25.27 -27.34 10.21
N ILE A 40 26.10 -28.00 9.41
CA ILE A 40 27.42 -27.51 9.06
C ILE A 40 27.17 -26.23 8.25
N VAL A 41 27.24 -25.09 8.92
CA VAL A 41 27.27 -23.78 8.27
C VAL A 41 28.60 -23.71 7.53
N HIS A 42 28.58 -23.98 6.23
CA HIS A 42 29.72 -23.66 5.36
C HIS A 42 29.95 -22.15 5.45
N LYS A 43 31.05 -21.75 6.09
CA LYS A 43 31.43 -20.36 6.34
C LYS A 43 32.34 -19.81 5.23
N ASP A 44 32.17 -20.24 3.98
CA ASP A 44 33.15 -19.98 2.91
C ASP A 44 32.53 -19.46 1.59
N GLN A 45 31.57 -18.52 1.65
CA GLN A 45 31.04 -17.86 0.43
C GLN A 45 30.76 -16.34 0.60
N ALA A 46 31.60 -15.63 1.35
CA ALA A 46 31.42 -14.18 1.57
C ALA A 46 31.52 -13.31 0.29
N PRO A 47 32.42 -13.58 -0.69
CA PRO A 47 32.52 -12.75 -1.90
C PRO A 47 31.33 -12.97 -2.86
N ASP A 48 30.94 -14.22 -3.08
CA ASP A 48 29.88 -14.60 -4.01
C ASP A 48 28.51 -14.08 -3.53
N SER A 49 28.24 -14.18 -2.22
CA SER A 49 26.98 -13.70 -1.63
C SER A 49 26.80 -12.19 -1.80
N LEU A 50 27.88 -11.40 -1.70
CA LEU A 50 27.84 -9.96 -1.91
C LEU A 50 27.61 -9.62 -3.40
N ALA A 51 28.30 -10.29 -4.31
CA ALA A 51 28.10 -10.10 -5.74
C ALA A 51 26.64 -10.40 -6.17
N HIS A 52 26.07 -11.49 -5.64
CA HIS A 52 24.66 -11.82 -5.87
C HIS A 52 23.73 -10.76 -5.29
N LEU A 53 23.97 -10.31 -4.06
CA LEU A 53 23.18 -9.22 -3.47
C LEU A 53 23.22 -7.95 -4.34
N TYR A 54 24.39 -7.56 -4.85
CA TYR A 54 24.49 -6.42 -5.77
C TYR A 54 23.71 -6.63 -7.06
N SER A 55 23.73 -7.83 -7.66
CA SER A 55 22.91 -8.10 -8.85
C SER A 55 21.42 -8.00 -8.56
N VAL A 56 20.98 -8.49 -7.40
CA VAL A 56 19.57 -8.43 -6.96
C VAL A 56 19.15 -6.98 -6.75
N LEU A 57 19.96 -6.18 -6.04
CA LEU A 57 19.67 -4.77 -5.83
C LEU A 57 19.65 -3.99 -7.14
N THR A 58 20.60 -4.26 -8.04
CA THR A 58 20.65 -3.61 -9.35
C THR A 58 19.42 -3.96 -10.19
N GLY A 59 19.03 -5.23 -10.23
CA GLY A 59 17.83 -5.68 -10.94
C GLY A 59 16.54 -5.07 -10.36
N MET A 60 16.40 -5.11 -9.02
CA MET A 60 15.26 -4.52 -8.32
C MET A 60 15.15 -3.01 -8.55
N PHE A 61 16.25 -2.27 -8.39
CA PHE A 61 16.27 -0.82 -8.63
C PHE A 61 16.14 -0.47 -10.11
N GLY A 62 16.50 -1.38 -11.02
CA GLY A 62 16.23 -1.25 -12.45
C GLY A 62 14.74 -1.22 -12.80
N HIS A 63 13.88 -1.77 -11.93
CA HIS A 63 12.41 -1.68 -12.05
C HIS A 63 11.81 -0.45 -11.39
N HIS A 64 12.62 0.45 -10.83
CA HIS A 64 12.10 1.69 -10.27
C HIS A 64 11.42 2.53 -11.36
N ILE A 65 10.17 2.88 -11.12
CA ILE A 65 9.35 3.60 -12.08
C ILE A 65 9.68 5.08 -11.97
N ASP A 66 10.45 5.57 -12.94
CA ASP A 66 10.67 7.00 -13.13
C ASP A 66 9.66 7.61 -14.11
N TYR A 67 9.14 8.79 -13.76
CA TYR A 67 8.10 9.45 -14.53
C TYR A 67 8.07 10.95 -14.24
N THR A 68 7.61 11.75 -15.21
CA THR A 68 7.31 13.17 -15.02
C THR A 68 5.84 13.36 -14.64
N THR A 69 4.95 12.64 -15.32
CA THR A 69 3.50 12.64 -15.09
C THR A 69 2.95 11.22 -15.14
N PHE A 70 1.88 10.98 -14.40
CA PHE A 70 1.18 9.69 -14.37
C PHE A 70 -0.32 9.93 -14.40
N SER A 71 -1.04 9.21 -15.24
CA SER A 71 -2.50 9.23 -15.31
C SER A 71 -3.02 7.81 -15.15
N ALA A 72 -4.07 7.61 -14.36
CA ALA A 72 -4.67 6.30 -14.20
C ALA A 72 -6.16 6.34 -13.88
N LYS A 73 -6.86 5.31 -14.34
CA LYS A 73 -8.21 4.95 -13.87
C LYS A 73 -8.10 3.69 -13.01
N VAL A 74 -8.51 3.81 -11.76
CA VAL A 74 -8.33 2.77 -10.73
C VAL A 74 -9.68 2.42 -10.15
N ARG A 75 -9.99 1.12 -10.05
CA ARG A 75 -11.04 0.63 -9.17
C ARG A 75 -10.43 0.43 -7.78
N VAL A 76 -11.10 0.94 -6.75
CA VAL A 76 -10.63 0.85 -5.37
C VAL A 76 -11.66 0.08 -4.56
N ASP A 77 -11.21 -1.02 -3.99
CA ASP A 77 -11.97 -1.83 -3.03
C ASP A 77 -11.38 -1.52 -1.64
N TYR A 78 -12.23 -1.13 -0.67
CA TYR A 78 -11.79 -0.60 0.62
C TYR A 78 -12.57 -1.26 1.76
N SER A 79 -11.84 -1.77 2.73
CA SER A 79 -12.40 -2.33 3.96
C SER A 79 -11.69 -1.77 5.19
N ASN A 80 -12.43 -1.66 6.27
CA ASN A 80 -11.89 -1.28 7.57
C ASN A 80 -12.60 -2.06 8.68
N GLU A 81 -12.43 -1.65 9.94
CA GLU A 81 -13.09 -2.31 11.08
C GLU A 81 -14.62 -2.34 11.00
N GLN A 82 -15.23 -1.45 10.22
CA GLN A 82 -16.68 -1.43 9.99
C GLN A 82 -17.12 -2.36 8.84
N GLY A 83 -16.18 -3.09 8.24
CA GLY A 83 -16.40 -4.01 7.12
C GLY A 83 -16.11 -3.37 5.77
N HIS A 84 -16.54 -4.09 4.73
CA HIS A 84 -16.37 -3.69 3.33
C HIS A 84 -17.21 -2.45 3.02
N GLN A 85 -16.57 -1.42 2.47
CA GLN A 85 -17.23 -0.18 2.04
C GLN A 85 -17.59 -0.26 0.55
N PRO A 86 -18.53 0.56 0.05
CA PRO A 86 -18.83 0.56 -1.37
C PRO A 86 -17.60 0.89 -2.22
N ASP A 87 -17.33 0.07 -3.23
CA ASP A 87 -16.23 0.29 -4.16
C ASP A 87 -16.40 1.62 -4.89
N PHE A 88 -15.29 2.19 -5.33
CA PHE A 88 -15.33 3.42 -6.11
C PHE A 88 -14.28 3.42 -7.21
N THR A 89 -14.45 4.32 -8.17
CA THR A 89 -13.45 4.58 -9.20
C THR A 89 -12.72 5.87 -8.86
N ALA A 90 -11.39 5.82 -8.92
CA ALA A 90 -10.51 6.98 -8.81
C ALA A 90 -9.84 7.25 -10.16
N PHE A 91 -9.91 8.50 -10.62
CA PHE A 91 -9.11 9.01 -11.72
C PHE A 91 -7.96 9.81 -11.13
N ILE A 92 -6.75 9.29 -11.24
CA ILE A 92 -5.55 9.83 -10.61
C ILE A 92 -4.69 10.50 -11.69
N HIS A 93 -4.36 11.77 -11.49
CA HIS A 93 -3.32 12.47 -12.24
C HIS A 93 -2.21 12.90 -11.28
N MET A 94 -0.96 12.64 -11.62
CA MET A 94 0.19 13.03 -10.81
C MET A 94 1.20 13.80 -11.64
N LYS A 95 1.90 14.72 -10.99
CA LYS A 95 3.18 15.28 -11.44
C LYS A 95 4.20 14.96 -10.37
N LYS A 96 5.30 14.30 -10.74
CA LYS A 96 6.34 13.87 -9.80
C LYS A 96 6.80 15.05 -8.93
N ASP A 97 6.94 14.78 -7.64
CA ASP A 97 7.37 15.73 -6.60
C ASP A 97 6.52 17.01 -6.47
N SER A 98 5.32 17.05 -7.04
CA SER A 98 4.52 18.29 -7.07
C SER A 98 3.08 18.08 -6.64
N ILE A 99 2.36 17.17 -7.29
CA ILE A 99 0.91 17.08 -7.11
C ILE A 99 0.39 15.66 -7.32
N ILE A 100 -0.61 15.30 -6.50
CA ILE A 100 -1.55 14.21 -6.77
C ILE A 100 -2.93 14.85 -6.85
N TRP A 101 -3.61 14.65 -7.96
CA TRP A 101 -4.97 15.11 -8.21
C TRP A 101 -5.84 13.87 -8.43
N ILE A 102 -6.96 13.80 -7.72
CA ILE A 102 -7.84 12.62 -7.76
C ILE A 102 -9.27 13.07 -7.93
N ASP A 103 -9.96 12.53 -8.93
CA ASP A 103 -11.42 12.62 -9.06
C ASP A 103 -12.03 11.26 -8.69
N ILE A 104 -12.89 11.25 -7.67
CA ILE A 104 -13.52 10.03 -7.14
C ILE A 104 -14.98 10.00 -7.56
N SER A 105 -15.39 8.86 -8.11
CA SER A 105 -16.77 8.58 -8.51
C SER A 105 -17.24 7.27 -7.87
N GLY A 106 -18.44 7.27 -7.30
CA GLY A 106 -19.04 6.06 -6.73
C GLY A 106 -19.46 5.03 -7.80
N PRO A 107 -20.07 3.90 -7.40
CA PRO A 107 -20.44 2.80 -8.32
C PRO A 107 -21.30 3.20 -9.52
N LEU A 108 -22.11 4.26 -9.39
CA LEU A 108 -22.99 4.78 -10.44
C LEU A 108 -22.37 5.92 -11.26
N GLY A 109 -21.04 6.16 -11.14
CA GLY A 109 -20.35 7.23 -11.85
C GLY A 109 -20.67 8.64 -11.32
N ILE A 110 -21.46 8.74 -10.24
CA ILE A 110 -21.77 10.01 -9.59
C ILE A 110 -20.51 10.49 -8.86
N GLY A 111 -20.02 11.67 -9.24
CA GLY A 111 -18.82 12.25 -8.67
C GLY A 111 -19.02 12.55 -7.18
N GLY A 112 -18.24 11.91 -6.32
CA GLY A 112 -18.28 12.09 -4.88
C GLY A 112 -17.32 13.19 -4.45
N PHE A 113 -16.03 12.99 -4.70
CA PHE A 113 -14.98 13.86 -4.18
C PHE A 113 -14.00 14.28 -5.27
N ARG A 114 -13.41 15.47 -5.09
CA ARG A 114 -12.15 15.81 -5.74
C ARG A 114 -11.10 16.11 -4.70
N VAL A 115 -9.92 15.54 -4.87
CA VAL A 115 -8.79 15.64 -3.94
C VAL A 115 -7.59 16.24 -4.67
N LEU A 116 -6.85 17.09 -3.96
CA LEU A 116 -5.58 17.66 -4.35
C LEU A 116 -4.61 17.49 -3.19
N ILE A 117 -3.49 16.83 -3.45
CA ILE A 117 -2.41 16.63 -2.50
C ILE A 117 -1.18 17.33 -3.04
N THR A 118 -0.60 18.21 -2.25
CA THR A 118 0.70 18.86 -2.50
C THR A 118 1.65 18.51 -1.36
N LYS A 119 2.89 19.02 -1.41
CA LYS A 119 3.87 18.81 -0.33
C LYS A 119 3.37 19.25 1.05
N ASP A 120 2.53 20.29 1.07
CA ASP A 120 2.13 20.94 2.32
C ASP A 120 0.67 20.67 2.69
N THR A 121 -0.19 20.40 1.71
CA THR A 121 -1.64 20.40 1.94
C THR A 121 -2.36 19.24 1.29
N LEU A 122 -3.37 18.74 2.01
CA LEU A 122 -4.48 17.97 1.48
C LEU A 122 -5.68 18.89 1.34
N ARG A 123 -6.19 19.06 0.13
CA ARG A 123 -7.40 19.81 -0.16
C ARG A 123 -8.40 18.87 -0.81
N TYR A 124 -9.64 18.86 -0.33
CA TYR A 124 -10.67 18.08 -0.99
C TYR A 124 -12.02 18.80 -0.91
N TYR A 125 -12.90 18.48 -1.85
CA TYR A 125 -14.28 18.92 -1.78
C TYR A 125 -15.25 17.78 -2.13
N ASP A 126 -16.36 17.77 -1.41
CA ASP A 126 -17.50 16.89 -1.62
C ASP A 126 -18.46 17.58 -2.59
N LYS A 127 -18.63 16.97 -3.78
CA LYS A 127 -19.47 17.50 -4.85
C LYS A 127 -20.96 17.42 -4.51
N LEU A 128 -21.36 16.45 -3.69
CA LEU A 128 -22.75 16.21 -3.29
C LEU A 128 -23.13 17.13 -2.14
N ALA A 129 -22.29 17.20 -1.10
CA ALA A 129 -22.54 18.05 0.05
C ALA A 129 -22.24 19.54 -0.21
N ASN A 130 -21.60 19.88 -1.34
CA ASN A 130 -21.07 21.22 -1.63
C ASN A 130 -20.22 21.74 -0.47
N THR A 131 -19.27 20.92 0.00
CA THR A 131 -18.37 21.28 1.09
C THR A 131 -16.93 21.12 0.67
N TYR A 132 -16.04 21.93 1.25
CA TYR A 132 -14.60 21.80 1.00
C TYR A 132 -13.80 21.87 2.28
N THR A 133 -12.67 21.19 2.28
CA THR A 133 -11.78 21.06 3.43
C THR A 133 -10.34 21.28 2.98
N VAL A 134 -9.55 21.90 3.85
CA VAL A 134 -8.10 22.05 3.70
C VAL A 134 -7.44 21.58 4.99
N ARG A 135 -6.47 20.69 4.87
CA ARG A 135 -5.67 20.13 5.96
C ARG A 135 -4.19 20.21 5.61
N PRO A 136 -3.29 20.29 6.60
CA PRO A 136 -1.87 20.02 6.37
C PRO A 136 -1.70 18.57 5.89
N LEU A 137 -0.64 18.29 5.11
CA LEU A 137 -0.35 16.93 4.65
C LEU A 137 -0.15 15.95 5.81
N SER A 138 0.35 16.43 6.96
CA SER A 138 0.52 15.64 8.19
C SER A 138 -0.78 14.95 8.65
N TYR A 139 -1.95 15.49 8.30
CA TYR A 139 -3.23 14.84 8.59
C TYR A 139 -3.35 13.45 7.95
N LEU A 140 -2.76 13.22 6.76
CA LEU A 140 -2.73 11.88 6.16
C LEU A 140 -1.86 10.91 6.96
N GLN A 141 -0.79 11.41 7.60
CA GLN A 141 0.09 10.59 8.42
C GLN A 141 -0.63 10.13 9.69
N ASP A 142 -1.44 10.99 10.28
CA ASP A 142 -2.27 10.67 11.44
C ASP A 142 -3.35 9.62 11.11
N VAL A 143 -3.94 9.71 9.91
CA VAL A 143 -5.02 8.81 9.48
C VAL A 143 -4.48 7.46 8.99
N ALA A 144 -3.38 7.46 8.22
CA ALA A 144 -2.77 6.24 7.70
C ALA A 144 -1.84 5.55 8.71
N GLU A 145 -1.56 6.19 9.85
CA GLU A 145 -0.61 5.75 10.88
C GLU A 145 0.81 5.48 10.31
N LEU A 146 1.11 6.05 9.14
CA LEU A 146 2.38 5.92 8.41
C LEU A 146 2.94 7.33 8.09
N PRO A 147 4.27 7.55 8.19
CA PRO A 147 4.89 8.83 7.87
C PRO A 147 5.01 9.03 6.35
N LEU A 148 3.85 9.10 5.70
CA LEU A 148 3.66 9.30 4.28
C LEU A 148 3.77 10.80 3.95
N ASP A 149 4.84 11.15 3.25
CA ASP A 149 4.98 12.43 2.56
C ASP A 149 4.50 12.28 1.10
N LEU A 150 4.53 13.38 0.34
CA LEU A 150 4.09 13.37 -1.05
C LEU A 150 4.87 12.35 -1.91
N PRO A 151 6.22 12.29 -1.87
CA PRO A 151 6.97 11.29 -2.62
C PRO A 151 6.58 9.85 -2.27
N LYS A 152 6.46 9.50 -0.99
CA LYS A 152 6.08 8.14 -0.58
C LYS A 152 4.66 7.78 -1.03
N LEU A 153 3.72 8.73 -0.99
CA LEU A 153 2.38 8.52 -1.56
C LEU A 153 2.44 8.28 -3.07
N GLN A 154 3.27 9.05 -3.78
CA GLN A 154 3.48 8.88 -5.21
C GLN A 154 4.11 7.52 -5.55
N ASP A 155 5.13 7.10 -4.81
CA ASP A 155 5.79 5.81 -4.95
C ASP A 155 4.82 4.65 -4.67
N LEU A 156 4.05 4.75 -3.59
CA LEU A 156 3.00 3.78 -3.28
C LEU A 156 1.97 3.69 -4.41
N ILE A 157 1.60 4.83 -5.01
CA ILE A 157 0.65 4.88 -6.13
C ILE A 157 1.23 4.23 -7.39
N VAL A 158 2.48 4.49 -7.77
CA VAL A 158 3.03 3.88 -9.00
C VAL A 158 3.53 2.45 -8.82
N GLY A 159 3.72 2.00 -7.58
CA GLY A 159 4.20 0.65 -7.30
C GLY A 159 5.69 0.57 -6.94
N ASN A 160 6.33 1.70 -6.63
CA ASN A 160 7.69 1.74 -6.12
C ASN A 160 7.72 1.30 -4.63
N LEU A 161 8.87 0.78 -4.19
CA LEU A 161 9.09 0.47 -2.77
C LEU A 161 9.10 1.75 -1.93
N VAL A 162 8.49 1.66 -0.76
CA VAL A 162 8.54 2.69 0.29
C VAL A 162 9.19 2.12 1.55
N PHE A 163 9.90 2.96 2.30
CA PHE A 163 10.57 2.61 3.56
C PHE A 163 11.66 1.54 3.50
N PHE A 164 12.05 1.07 2.31
CA PHE A 164 13.18 0.15 2.13
C PHE A 164 14.50 0.92 2.16
N ASP A 165 15.45 0.48 2.99
CA ASP A 165 16.80 1.04 3.05
C ASP A 165 17.83 -0.01 2.61
N SER A 166 18.36 0.14 1.39
CA SER A 166 19.34 -0.77 0.81
C SER A 166 20.72 -0.70 1.48
N THR A 167 21.01 0.35 2.24
CA THR A 167 22.27 0.49 2.97
C THR A 167 22.26 -0.27 4.31
N ARG A 168 21.06 -0.67 4.77
CA ARG A 168 20.82 -1.31 6.07
C ARG A 168 20.25 -2.71 5.93
N ILE A 169 20.69 -3.45 4.91
CA ILE A 169 20.32 -4.85 4.71
C ILE A 169 21.01 -5.70 5.78
N THR A 170 20.20 -6.47 6.49
CA THR A 170 20.62 -7.34 7.61
C THR A 170 20.57 -8.81 7.24
N SER A 171 19.74 -9.19 6.27
CA SER A 171 19.65 -10.56 5.78
C SER A 171 19.25 -10.60 4.31
N TYR A 172 19.79 -11.59 3.62
CA TYR A 172 19.50 -11.93 2.23
C TYR A 172 19.34 -13.44 2.14
N ARG A 173 18.29 -13.89 1.44
CA ARG A 173 18.06 -15.30 1.16
C ARG A 173 17.46 -15.48 -0.22
N GLN A 174 18.11 -16.28 -1.06
CA GLN A 174 17.57 -16.71 -2.33
C GLN A 174 16.91 -18.09 -2.18
N GLY A 175 15.62 -18.17 -2.52
CA GLY A 175 14.87 -19.41 -2.67
C GLY A 175 14.74 -19.80 -4.14
N ALA A 176 13.97 -20.86 -4.42
CA ALA A 176 13.75 -21.31 -5.79
C ALA A 176 12.97 -20.29 -6.64
N ALA A 177 11.83 -19.80 -6.12
CA ALA A 177 10.95 -18.87 -6.84
C ALA A 177 11.09 -17.41 -6.40
N SER A 178 11.63 -17.17 -5.20
CA SER A 178 11.63 -15.84 -4.57
C SER A 178 12.94 -15.53 -3.88
N ILE A 179 13.25 -14.23 -3.82
CA ILE A 179 14.38 -13.67 -3.10
C ILE A 179 13.83 -12.81 -1.96
N TYR A 180 14.45 -12.92 -0.79
CA TYR A 180 14.05 -12.21 0.42
C TYR A 180 15.17 -11.26 0.84
N LEU A 181 14.83 -9.99 1.02
CA LEU A 181 15.72 -8.94 1.52
C LEU A 181 15.13 -8.38 2.81
N LEU A 182 15.87 -8.49 3.92
CA LEU A 182 15.49 -7.86 5.17
C LEU A 182 16.37 -6.65 5.42
N SER A 183 15.76 -5.48 5.56
CA SER A 183 16.42 -4.26 6.00
C SER A 183 15.87 -3.79 7.35
N ALA A 184 16.69 -3.11 8.14
CA ALA A 184 16.29 -2.54 9.42
C ALA A 184 16.61 -1.05 9.43
N GLY A 185 15.65 -0.25 8.98
CA GLY A 185 15.73 1.21 8.99
C GLY A 185 15.45 1.81 10.38
N ASP A 186 15.31 3.13 10.45
CA ASP A 186 15.12 3.83 11.72
C ASP A 186 13.70 3.67 12.30
N GLN A 187 12.69 3.48 11.46
CA GLN A 187 11.28 3.37 11.89
C GLN A 187 10.68 1.99 11.65
N TYR A 188 11.19 1.24 10.67
CA TYR A 188 10.63 -0.05 10.27
C TYR A 188 11.72 -1.06 9.96
N LYS A 189 11.45 -2.32 10.30
CA LYS A 189 12.04 -3.47 9.64
C LYS A 189 11.25 -3.72 8.37
N ASN A 190 11.93 -3.86 7.24
CA ASN A 190 11.29 -4.10 5.95
C ASN A 190 11.76 -5.43 5.36
N LEU A 191 10.82 -6.37 5.21
CA LEU A 191 11.01 -7.62 4.47
C LEU A 191 10.44 -7.48 3.06
N VAL A 192 11.33 -7.29 2.09
CA VAL A 192 10.99 -7.26 0.66
C VAL A 192 11.12 -8.66 0.09
N THR A 193 10.11 -9.09 -0.66
CA THR A 193 10.12 -10.32 -1.45
C THR A 193 10.11 -9.96 -2.93
N LEU A 194 11.07 -10.49 -3.67
CA LEU A 194 11.23 -10.29 -5.10
C LEU A 194 11.03 -11.62 -5.84
N ALA A 195 10.60 -11.55 -7.09
CA ALA A 195 10.64 -12.72 -7.97
C ALA A 195 12.10 -13.06 -8.32
N ASN A 196 12.46 -14.34 -8.28
CA ASN A 196 13.84 -14.77 -8.57
C ASN A 196 14.21 -14.65 -10.06
N GLY A 197 13.22 -14.59 -10.97
CA GLY A 197 13.46 -14.56 -12.41
C GLY A 197 13.84 -13.18 -12.94
N ASP A 198 13.07 -12.16 -12.59
CA ASP A 198 13.23 -10.80 -13.12
C ASP A 198 13.47 -9.75 -12.03
N TYR A 199 13.52 -10.11 -10.75
CA TYR A 199 13.70 -9.20 -9.62
C TYR A 199 12.56 -8.20 -9.41
N ARG A 200 11.38 -8.40 -10.02
CA ARG A 200 10.22 -7.56 -9.75
C ARG A 200 9.76 -7.73 -8.29
N ILE A 201 9.24 -6.64 -7.72
CA ILE A 201 8.75 -6.63 -6.35
C ILE A 201 7.45 -7.44 -6.29
N MET A 202 7.35 -8.39 -5.35
CA MET A 202 6.11 -9.14 -5.12
C MET A 202 5.42 -8.67 -3.84
N HIS A 203 6.23 -8.42 -2.80
CA HIS A 203 5.71 -8.08 -1.48
C HIS A 203 6.70 -7.20 -0.72
N SER A 204 6.19 -6.32 0.13
CA SER A 204 6.96 -5.54 1.09
C SER A 204 6.20 -5.52 2.41
N LYS A 205 6.77 -6.16 3.44
CA LYS A 205 6.23 -6.13 4.80
C LYS A 205 7.02 -5.17 5.67
N LEU A 206 6.32 -4.22 6.29
CA LEU A 206 6.86 -3.29 7.27
C LEU A 206 6.40 -3.71 8.66
N ASP A 207 7.35 -3.89 9.57
CA ASP A 207 7.09 -4.06 11.00
C ASP A 207 7.75 -2.91 11.77
N ASP A 208 7.08 -2.38 12.79
CA ASP A 208 7.68 -1.35 13.63
C ASP A 208 8.99 -1.81 14.27
N VAL A 209 9.97 -0.91 14.37
CA VAL A 209 11.20 -1.21 15.13
C VAL A 209 10.95 -1.24 16.63
N ASP A 210 9.95 -0.50 17.13
CA ASP A 210 9.53 -0.54 18.51
C ASP A 210 8.68 -1.80 18.76
N PRO A 211 9.18 -2.80 19.50
CA PRO A 211 8.47 -4.06 19.73
C PRO A 211 7.21 -3.90 20.58
N THR A 212 6.97 -2.72 21.17
CA THR A 212 5.75 -2.42 21.94
C THR A 212 4.60 -1.92 21.06
N ARG A 213 4.88 -1.56 19.80
CA ARG A 213 3.87 -1.13 18.84
C ARG A 213 3.66 -2.20 17.78
N ASN A 214 2.44 -2.73 17.72
CA ASN A 214 2.05 -3.72 16.71
C ASN A 214 1.65 -3.05 15.39
N ARG A 215 2.45 -2.09 14.92
CA ARG A 215 2.21 -1.41 13.65
C ARG A 215 2.85 -2.18 12.51
N THR A 216 2.01 -2.65 11.58
CA THR A 216 2.43 -3.38 10.39
C THR A 216 1.79 -2.81 9.14
N ALA A 217 2.51 -2.90 8.02
CA ALA A 217 1.97 -2.67 6.70
C ALA A 217 2.43 -3.78 5.76
N ASP A 218 1.48 -4.45 5.11
CA ASP A 218 1.74 -5.48 4.11
C ASP A 218 1.33 -4.93 2.74
N LEU A 219 2.31 -4.76 1.85
CA LEU A 219 2.14 -4.24 0.50
C LEU A 219 2.38 -5.36 -0.51
N THR A 220 1.37 -5.71 -1.29
CA THR A 220 1.47 -6.72 -2.35
C THR A 220 1.36 -6.06 -3.72
N TYR A 221 2.16 -6.55 -4.67
CA TYR A 221 2.24 -6.05 -6.04
C TYR A 221 2.07 -7.21 -7.01
N ASP A 222 0.99 -7.19 -7.77
CA ASP A 222 0.56 -8.30 -8.63
C ASP A 222 0.14 -7.81 -10.02
N ASP A 223 -0.14 -8.77 -10.90
CA ASP A 223 -0.64 -8.54 -12.26
C ASP A 223 0.23 -7.54 -13.04
N TYR A 224 1.53 -7.78 -13.00
CA TYR A 224 2.50 -6.96 -13.70
C TYR A 224 2.29 -6.98 -15.21
N VAL A 225 2.30 -5.80 -15.81
CA VAL A 225 2.30 -5.61 -17.26
C VAL A 225 3.50 -4.77 -17.68
N SER A 226 4.01 -5.02 -18.88
CA SER A 226 5.05 -4.18 -19.47
C SER A 226 4.45 -3.19 -20.46
N GLN A 227 4.65 -1.89 -20.25
CA GLN A 227 4.23 -0.83 -21.17
C GLN A 227 5.36 0.19 -21.33
N GLY A 228 5.84 0.37 -22.56
CA GLY A 228 6.93 1.30 -22.85
C GLY A 228 8.24 0.96 -22.12
N GLY A 229 8.49 -0.33 -21.83
CA GLY A 229 9.65 -0.78 -21.07
C GLY A 229 9.52 -0.65 -19.55
N ILE A 230 8.41 -0.10 -19.05
CA ILE A 230 8.12 0.00 -17.61
C ILE A 230 7.34 -1.24 -17.19
N LEU A 231 7.82 -1.92 -16.15
CA LEU A 231 7.13 -3.04 -15.52
C LEU A 231 6.22 -2.52 -14.40
N PHE A 232 4.91 -2.53 -14.62
CA PHE A 232 3.93 -1.88 -13.76
C PHE A 232 2.97 -2.88 -13.11
N PRO A 233 2.84 -2.91 -11.77
CA PRO A 233 1.89 -3.77 -11.07
C PRO A 233 0.47 -3.20 -11.17
N THR A 234 -0.40 -3.86 -11.92
CA THR A 234 -1.77 -3.37 -12.12
C THR A 234 -2.69 -3.66 -10.94
N THR A 235 -2.31 -4.60 -10.07
CA THR A 235 -3.01 -4.90 -8.82
C THR A 235 -2.10 -4.60 -7.65
N ARG A 236 -2.60 -3.86 -6.65
CA ARG A 236 -1.89 -3.63 -5.39
C ARG A 236 -2.82 -3.83 -4.21
N SER A 237 -2.33 -4.54 -3.21
CA SER A 237 -2.98 -4.68 -1.91
C SER A 237 -2.17 -3.94 -0.87
N ILE A 238 -2.84 -3.12 -0.06
CA ILE A 238 -2.24 -2.34 1.03
C ILE A 238 -3.03 -2.68 2.28
N ASN A 239 -2.42 -3.43 3.18
CA ASN A 239 -3.03 -3.85 4.44
C ASN A 239 -2.28 -3.18 5.58
N LEU A 240 -2.95 -2.29 6.31
CA LEU A 240 -2.40 -1.54 7.44
C LEU A 240 -3.04 -2.05 8.73
N SER A 241 -2.22 -2.23 9.76
CA SER A 241 -2.68 -2.66 11.08
C SER A 241 -1.83 -2.02 12.17
N GLU A 242 -2.41 -1.17 13.02
CA GLU A 242 -1.83 -0.79 14.31
C GLU A 242 -2.92 -0.77 15.37
N LYS A 243 -3.70 0.32 15.44
CA LYS A 243 -4.89 0.40 16.31
C LYS A 243 -6.14 -0.05 15.60
N SER A 244 -6.18 0.21 14.29
CA SER A 244 -7.25 -0.20 13.40
C SER A 244 -6.70 -0.91 12.19
N ARG A 245 -7.55 -1.74 11.58
CA ARG A 245 -7.24 -2.43 10.33
C ARG A 245 -7.84 -1.67 9.15
N VAL A 246 -7.02 -1.46 8.13
CA VAL A 246 -7.41 -0.88 6.84
C VAL A 246 -6.87 -1.78 5.74
N ASP A 247 -7.75 -2.27 4.88
CA ASP A 247 -7.38 -3.04 3.70
C ASP A 247 -7.82 -2.25 2.44
N ILE A 248 -6.89 -2.00 1.54
CA ILE A 248 -7.13 -1.28 0.28
C ILE A 248 -6.62 -2.15 -0.86
N GLU A 249 -7.48 -2.40 -1.84
CA GLU A 249 -7.10 -3.01 -3.12
C GLU A 249 -7.22 -1.99 -4.24
N LEU A 250 -6.16 -1.85 -5.02
CA LEU A 250 -6.06 -0.91 -6.13
C LEU A 250 -5.93 -1.70 -7.43
N ASN A 251 -6.99 -1.66 -8.21
CA ASN A 251 -7.14 -2.36 -9.48
C ASN A 251 -7.04 -1.37 -10.64
N PHE A 252 -5.87 -1.22 -11.23
CA PHE A 252 -5.64 -0.32 -12.37
C PHE A 252 -6.29 -0.84 -13.65
N LYS A 253 -7.22 -0.08 -14.20
CA LYS A 253 -7.91 -0.42 -15.45
C LYS A 253 -7.29 0.25 -16.67
N GLN A 254 -6.70 1.43 -16.47
CA GLN A 254 -5.99 2.19 -17.50
C GLN A 254 -4.87 2.98 -16.80
N PHE A 255 -3.72 3.11 -17.44
CA PHE A 255 -2.63 3.96 -16.95
C PHE A 255 -1.78 4.47 -18.12
N GLU A 256 -1.20 5.64 -17.94
CA GLU A 256 -0.32 6.31 -18.91
C GLU A 256 0.78 7.06 -18.16
N PHE A 257 1.99 7.04 -18.73
CA PHE A 257 3.15 7.76 -18.21
C PHE A 257 3.54 8.90 -19.16
N ASN A 258 4.06 9.99 -18.59
CA ASN A 258 4.74 11.06 -19.32
C ASN A 258 3.90 11.80 -20.38
N LEU A 259 2.57 11.77 -20.24
CA LEU A 259 1.66 12.57 -21.05
C LEU A 259 1.42 13.95 -20.43
N PRO A 260 1.14 15.00 -21.22
CA PRO A 260 0.70 16.28 -20.68
C PRO A 260 -0.61 16.14 -19.90
N LEU A 261 -0.63 16.61 -18.65
CA LEU A 261 -1.80 16.55 -17.77
C LEU A 261 -2.20 17.94 -17.27
N THR A 262 -3.47 18.05 -16.89
CA THR A 262 -4.01 19.23 -16.21
C THR A 262 -4.58 18.84 -14.85
N TYR A 263 -4.59 19.82 -13.94
CA TYR A 263 -4.95 19.60 -12.53
C TYR A 263 -6.01 20.63 -12.07
N PRO A 264 -7.19 20.70 -12.71
CA PRO A 264 -8.20 21.70 -12.40
C PRO A 264 -8.76 21.52 -10.98
N PHE A 265 -8.54 22.52 -10.13
CA PHE A 265 -9.02 22.54 -8.76
C PHE A 265 -9.56 23.93 -8.37
N ASN A 266 -10.66 24.33 -9.01
CA ASN A 266 -11.39 25.54 -8.63
C ASN A 266 -12.58 25.16 -7.75
N VAL A 267 -12.61 25.66 -6.51
CA VAL A 267 -13.72 25.41 -5.59
C VAL A 267 -14.87 26.35 -5.94
N PRO A 268 -16.05 25.84 -6.33
CA PRO A 268 -17.16 26.71 -6.70
C PRO A 268 -17.65 27.55 -5.52
N LYS A 269 -18.10 28.79 -5.78
CA LYS A 269 -18.52 29.76 -4.75
C LYS A 269 -19.58 29.24 -3.78
N LYS A 270 -20.43 28.30 -4.22
CA LYS A 270 -21.49 27.69 -3.41
C LYS A 270 -20.97 26.71 -2.34
N TYR A 271 -19.68 26.38 -2.34
CA TYR A 271 -19.13 25.39 -1.43
C TYR A 271 -18.82 26.00 -0.07
N ARG A 272 -19.31 25.34 0.99
CA ARG A 272 -19.05 25.75 2.37
C ARG A 272 -17.74 25.13 2.88
N ARG A 273 -16.87 25.94 3.48
CA ARG A 273 -15.66 25.43 4.15
C ARG A 273 -16.05 24.65 5.40
N ILE A 274 -15.58 23.42 5.52
CA ILE A 274 -15.61 22.67 6.78
C ILE A 274 -14.25 22.83 7.45
N LYS A 275 -14.27 23.19 8.73
CA LYS A 275 -13.06 23.36 9.55
C LYS A 275 -12.54 22.03 10.05
#